data_AF-A0A7K1LHV8-F1
#
_entry.id   AF-A0A7K1LHV8-F1
#
_cell.length_a   1.000
_cell.length_b   1.000
_cell.length_c   1.000
_cell.angle_alpha   90.00
_cell.angle_beta   90.00
_cell.angle_gamma   90.00
#
_symmetry.space_group_name_H-M   'P 1'
#
loop_
_entity.id
_entity.type
_entity.pdbx_description
1 polymer ?
#
loop_
_entity_poly.entity_id
_entity_poly.type
_entity_poly.pdbx_seq_one_letter_code
_entity_poly.pdbx_strand_id
1 'polypeptide(L)'
;MVDIPFATVDELKARWPDFPAGGESYAEVHLEDASQFILDVCPSAVEVSAGTRRRVVCAVVRRAMQASAAGQVGMSQMSETAGPFSASWTASNPNGDYYLTKQELKALGGGGRPKALSIPAGDVGWCPSHRLWCSLAFGATYCSCGADLTLDEPLWEA
;
A
#
# COMPACT_ATOMS: atom_id res chain seq x y z
N MET A 1 -13.31 -4.36 -15.34
CA MET A 1 -12.37 -5.46 -15.10
C MET A 1 -10.99 -5.00 -15.50
N VAL A 2 -9.98 -5.35 -14.73
CA VAL A 2 -8.59 -5.06 -15.05
C VAL A 2 -7.98 -6.31 -15.66
N ASP A 3 -7.47 -6.20 -16.88
CA ASP A 3 -6.74 -7.29 -17.53
C ASP A 3 -5.38 -7.47 -16.84
N ILE A 4 -5.16 -8.68 -16.35
CA ILE A 4 -3.88 -9.18 -15.83
C ILE A 4 -3.35 -10.17 -16.87
N PRO A 5 -2.07 -10.13 -17.24
CA PRO A 5 -1.01 -9.25 -16.73
C PRO A 5 -1.05 -7.83 -17.32
N PHE A 6 -0.52 -6.85 -16.57
CA PHE A 6 -0.48 -5.44 -16.99
C PHE A 6 0.50 -5.13 -18.14
N ALA A 7 1.42 -6.06 -18.44
CA ALA A 7 2.44 -5.92 -19.46
C ALA A 7 2.78 -7.30 -20.03
N THR A 8 3.21 -7.35 -21.29
CA THR A 8 3.69 -8.60 -21.93
C THR A 8 5.21 -8.73 -21.81
N VAL A 9 5.73 -9.94 -22.05
CA VAL A 9 7.17 -10.21 -22.05
C VAL A 9 7.90 -9.38 -23.13
N ASP A 10 7.29 -9.17 -24.29
CA ASP A 10 7.86 -8.31 -25.35
C ASP A 10 7.99 -6.86 -24.92
N GLU A 11 6.99 -6.35 -24.20
CA GLU A 11 7.01 -4.99 -23.64
C GLU A 11 8.06 -4.83 -22.53
N LEU A 12 8.35 -5.90 -21.79
CA LEU A 12 9.43 -5.96 -20.81
C LEU A 12 10.79 -5.94 -21.50
N LYS A 13 11.00 -6.80 -22.52
CA LYS A 13 12.23 -6.86 -23.33
C LYS A 13 12.53 -5.53 -24.02
N ALA A 14 11.51 -4.87 -24.57
CA ALA A 14 11.66 -3.55 -25.20
C ALA A 14 12.19 -2.47 -24.23
N ARG A 15 12.00 -2.65 -22.91
CA ARG A 15 12.45 -1.73 -21.86
C ARG A 15 13.73 -2.20 -21.14
N TRP A 16 14.17 -3.42 -21.40
CA TRP A 16 15.32 -4.04 -20.72
C TRP A 16 16.23 -4.72 -21.76
N PRO A 17 17.25 -4.00 -22.26
CA PRO A 17 18.20 -4.53 -23.26
C PRO A 17 18.98 -5.75 -22.77
N ASP A 18 19.34 -5.78 -21.48
CA ASP A 18 20.13 -6.86 -20.86
C ASP A 18 19.26 -7.98 -20.27
N PHE A 19 18.14 -8.32 -20.94
CA PHE A 19 17.25 -9.37 -20.46
C PHE A 19 17.94 -10.74 -20.55
N PRO A 20 17.91 -11.57 -19.49
CA PRO A 20 18.60 -12.86 -19.47
C PRO A 20 18.00 -13.82 -20.51
N ALA A 21 18.86 -14.41 -21.34
CA ALA A 21 18.45 -15.40 -22.34
C ALA A 21 17.84 -16.64 -21.66
N GLY A 22 16.65 -17.06 -22.11
CA GLY A 22 15.91 -18.19 -21.53
C GLY A 22 15.07 -17.85 -20.29
N GLY A 23 15.04 -16.60 -19.83
CA GLY A 23 14.24 -16.15 -18.69
C GLY A 23 12.77 -15.83 -19.00
N GLU A 24 12.27 -16.20 -20.19
CA GLU A 24 10.96 -15.75 -20.68
C GLU A 24 9.79 -16.31 -19.86
N SER A 25 9.80 -17.62 -19.59
CA SER A 25 8.80 -18.28 -18.74
C SER A 25 8.86 -17.77 -17.29
N TYR A 26 10.05 -17.48 -16.79
CA TYR A 26 10.24 -16.90 -15.47
C TYR A 26 9.70 -15.45 -15.39
N ALA A 27 9.91 -14.67 -16.45
CA ALA A 27 9.37 -13.32 -16.55
C ALA A 27 7.85 -13.31 -16.65
N GLU A 28 7.23 -14.28 -17.33
CA GLU A 28 5.79 -14.41 -17.44
C GLU A 28 5.12 -14.60 -16.06
N VAL A 29 5.61 -15.56 -15.27
CA VAL A 29 5.12 -15.78 -13.89
C VAL A 29 5.31 -14.53 -13.04
N HIS A 30 6.48 -13.88 -13.13
CA HIS A 30 6.74 -12.65 -12.40
C HIS A 30 5.85 -11.48 -12.82
N LEU A 31 5.45 -11.39 -14.08
CA LEU A 31 4.53 -10.35 -14.56
C LEU A 31 3.12 -10.55 -13.98
N GLU A 32 2.67 -11.79 -13.84
CA GLU A 32 1.40 -12.12 -13.18
C GLU A 32 1.45 -11.78 -11.69
N ASP A 33 2.44 -12.31 -10.97
CA ASP A 33 2.62 -12.09 -9.53
C ASP A 33 2.80 -10.61 -9.18
N ALA A 34 3.63 -9.88 -9.94
CA ALA A 34 3.85 -8.45 -9.70
C ALA A 34 2.60 -7.62 -9.99
N SER A 35 1.79 -8.03 -10.98
CA SER A 35 0.51 -7.37 -11.25
C SER A 35 -0.47 -7.55 -10.09
N GLN A 36 -0.56 -8.76 -9.55
CA GLN A 36 -1.37 -9.05 -8.37
C GLN A 36 -0.88 -8.27 -7.14
N PHE A 37 0.43 -8.29 -6.87
CA PHE A 37 1.05 -7.54 -5.78
C PHE A 37 0.74 -6.04 -5.84
N ILE A 38 0.78 -5.44 -7.02
CA ILE A 38 0.46 -4.01 -7.20
C ILE A 38 -1.00 -3.73 -6.85
N LEU A 39 -1.93 -4.63 -7.19
CA LEU A 39 -3.35 -4.49 -6.85
C LEU A 39 -3.57 -4.65 -5.35
N ASP A 40 -2.87 -5.60 -4.71
CA ASP A 40 -2.98 -5.84 -3.26
C ASP A 40 -2.48 -4.64 -2.45
N VAL A 41 -1.37 -4.01 -2.87
CA VAL A 41 -0.78 -2.85 -2.20
C VAL A 41 -1.49 -1.54 -2.55
N CYS A 42 -1.93 -1.40 -3.79
CA CYS A 42 -2.57 -0.19 -4.30
C CYS A 42 -3.83 -0.54 -5.11
N PRO A 43 -4.98 -0.74 -4.45
CA PRO A 43 -6.26 -0.98 -5.14
C PRO A 43 -6.63 0.14 -6.11
N SER A 44 -6.17 1.37 -5.85
CA SER A 44 -6.34 2.54 -6.72
C SER A 44 -5.64 2.39 -8.08
N ALA A 45 -4.72 1.43 -8.25
CA ALA A 45 -4.03 1.18 -9.50
C ALA A 45 -4.99 0.82 -10.65
N VAL A 46 -6.18 0.31 -10.33
CA VAL A 46 -7.25 0.00 -11.30
C VAL A 46 -7.64 1.23 -12.13
N GLU A 47 -7.73 2.39 -11.47
CA GLU A 47 -8.17 3.67 -12.05
C GLU A 47 -7.04 4.42 -12.78
N VAL A 48 -5.80 3.95 -12.62
CA VAL A 48 -4.63 4.59 -13.20
C VAL A 48 -4.46 4.19 -14.66
N SER A 49 -3.90 5.09 -15.48
CA SER A 49 -3.64 4.82 -16.89
C SER A 49 -2.87 3.51 -17.11
N ALA A 50 -3.25 2.75 -18.14
CA ALA A 50 -2.59 1.50 -18.49
C ALA A 50 -1.07 1.70 -18.75
N GLY A 51 -0.69 2.85 -19.31
CA GLY A 51 0.71 3.20 -19.55
C GLY A 51 1.54 3.29 -18.26
N THR A 52 0.97 3.89 -17.20
CA THR A 52 1.64 3.97 -15.89
C THR A 52 1.74 2.59 -15.24
N ARG A 53 0.65 1.80 -15.25
CA ARG A 53 0.64 0.44 -14.69
C ARG A 53 1.72 -0.43 -15.34
N ARG A 54 1.74 -0.47 -16.67
CA ARG A 54 2.75 -1.19 -17.47
C ARG A 54 4.17 -0.77 -17.11
N ARG A 55 4.43 0.55 -17.02
CA ARG A 55 5.76 1.06 -16.65
C ARG A 55 6.21 0.58 -15.27
N VAL A 56 5.32 0.63 -14.28
CA VAL A 56 5.64 0.25 -12.90
C VAL A 56 5.86 -1.26 -12.80
N VAL A 57 5.00 -2.07 -13.41
CA VAL A 57 5.10 -3.54 -13.39
C VAL A 57 6.43 -4.00 -14.01
N CYS A 58 6.77 -3.49 -15.19
CA CYS A 58 8.06 -3.81 -15.82
C CYS A 58 9.25 -3.41 -14.94
N ALA A 59 9.17 -2.29 -14.22
CA ALA A 59 10.24 -1.84 -13.32
C ALA A 59 10.34 -2.70 -12.05
N VAL A 60 9.22 -3.19 -11.52
CA VAL A 60 9.19 -4.12 -10.37
C VAL A 60 9.76 -5.48 -10.76
N VAL A 61 9.30 -6.06 -11.87
CA VAL A 61 9.78 -7.37 -12.37
C VAL A 61 11.27 -7.31 -12.68
N ARG A 62 11.74 -6.25 -13.36
CA ARG A 62 13.17 -6.07 -13.62
C ARG A 62 14.00 -6.08 -12.33
N ARG A 63 13.55 -5.37 -11.29
CA ARG A 63 14.25 -5.34 -9.99
C ARG A 63 14.23 -6.69 -9.28
N ALA A 64 13.11 -7.39 -9.31
CA ALA A 64 12.98 -8.73 -8.72
C ALA A 64 13.92 -9.73 -9.42
N MET A 65 13.88 -9.80 -10.75
CA MET A 65 14.75 -10.68 -11.54
C MET A 65 16.24 -10.35 -11.36
N GLN A 66 16.60 -9.07 -11.27
CA GLN A 66 17.98 -8.65 -11.01
C GLN A 66 18.45 -9.03 -9.59
N ALA A 67 17.58 -8.92 -8.57
CA ALA A 67 17.90 -9.34 -7.22
C ALA A 67 18.14 -10.85 -7.12
N SER A 68 17.32 -11.65 -7.81
CA SER A 68 17.49 -13.11 -7.89
C SER A 68 18.75 -13.50 -8.65
N ALA A 69 19.04 -12.86 -9.80
CA ALA A 69 20.20 -13.19 -10.64
C ALA A 69 21.54 -12.80 -9.98
N ALA A 70 21.56 -11.74 -9.18
CA ALA A 70 22.78 -11.28 -8.52
C ALA A 70 23.17 -12.13 -7.29
N GLY A 71 22.39 -13.17 -6.94
CA GLY A 71 22.69 -14.02 -5.78
C GLY A 71 22.72 -13.27 -4.45
N GLN A 72 22.19 -12.05 -4.41
CA GLN A 72 22.23 -11.16 -3.24
C GLN A 72 21.14 -11.49 -2.21
N VAL A 73 20.41 -12.59 -2.42
CA VAL A 73 19.41 -13.08 -1.48
C VAL A 73 20.15 -13.54 -0.21
N GLY A 74 19.96 -12.81 0.89
CA GLY A 74 20.62 -13.04 2.18
C GLY A 74 21.90 -12.23 2.41
N MET A 75 22.37 -11.43 1.44
CA MET A 75 23.57 -10.60 1.58
C MET A 75 23.21 -9.12 1.69
N SER A 76 23.24 -8.55 2.90
CA SER A 76 22.95 -7.13 3.13
C SER A 76 24.11 -6.20 2.73
N GLN A 77 25.35 -6.69 2.81
CA GLN A 77 26.54 -5.95 2.40
C GLN A 77 27.62 -6.92 1.91
N MET A 78 28.26 -6.59 0.79
CA MET A 78 29.45 -7.27 0.29
C MET A 78 30.59 -6.24 0.19
N SER A 79 31.66 -6.46 0.93
CA SER A 79 32.87 -5.64 0.90
C SER A 79 34.02 -6.46 0.32
N GLU A 80 34.59 -6.00 -0.78
CA GLU A 80 35.77 -6.62 -1.38
C GLU A 80 36.94 -5.66 -1.30
N THR A 81 38.00 -6.08 -0.61
CA THR A 81 39.23 -5.31 -0.46
C THR A 81 40.34 -6.01 -1.25
N ALA A 82 40.73 -5.39 -2.37
CA ALA A 82 41.84 -5.84 -3.20
C ALA A 82 42.99 -4.83 -3.08
N GLY A 83 43.88 -5.04 -2.10
CA GLY A 83 45.03 -4.17 -1.85
C GLY A 83 44.61 -2.75 -1.40
N PRO A 84 45.13 -1.66 -2.01
CA PRO A 84 44.78 -0.28 -1.62
C PRO A 84 43.37 0.14 -2.05
N PHE A 85 42.64 -0.71 -2.78
CA PHE A 85 41.29 -0.42 -3.25
C PHE A 85 40.26 -1.24 -2.48
N SER A 86 39.28 -0.56 -1.91
CA SER A 86 38.13 -1.16 -1.24
C SER A 86 36.86 -0.80 -1.99
N ALA A 87 36.10 -1.81 -2.41
CA ALA A 87 34.74 -1.64 -2.94
C ALA A 87 33.74 -2.17 -1.91
N SER A 88 32.69 -1.40 -1.64
CA SER A 88 31.58 -1.83 -0.81
C SER A 88 30.28 -1.72 -1.61
N TRP A 89 29.54 -2.81 -1.68
CA TRP A 89 28.24 -2.85 -2.30
C TRP A 89 27.19 -3.24 -1.25
N THR A 90 26.13 -2.45 -1.16
CA THR A 90 24.99 -2.70 -0.27
C THR A 90 23.81 -3.14 -1.10
N ALA A 91 23.32 -4.36 -0.85
CA ALA A 91 22.11 -4.84 -1.50
C ALA A 91 20.91 -4.13 -0.87
N SER A 92 20.15 -3.38 -1.66
CA SER A 92 18.97 -2.67 -1.17
C SER A 92 17.74 -3.58 -0.98
N ASN A 93 17.78 -4.80 -1.51
CA ASN A 93 16.72 -5.80 -1.34
C ASN A 93 17.30 -7.21 -1.10
N PRO A 94 17.74 -7.52 0.13
CA PRO A 94 18.36 -8.80 0.45
C PRO A 94 17.40 -9.98 0.45
N ASN A 95 16.08 -9.78 0.50
CA ASN A 95 15.13 -10.89 0.46
C ASN A 95 14.64 -11.23 -0.97
N GLY A 96 14.88 -10.34 -1.94
CA GLY A 96 14.34 -10.50 -3.29
C GLY A 96 12.83 -10.25 -3.39
N ASP A 97 12.19 -9.69 -2.35
CA ASP A 97 10.76 -9.39 -2.34
C ASP A 97 10.39 -8.27 -3.34
N TYR A 98 9.14 -8.25 -3.82
CA TYR A 98 8.65 -7.12 -4.61
C TYR A 98 8.51 -5.87 -3.73
N TYR A 99 9.00 -4.73 -4.23
CA TYR A 99 8.83 -3.45 -3.53
C TYR A 99 8.51 -2.32 -4.49
N LEU A 100 7.64 -1.41 -4.05
CA LEU A 100 7.32 -0.18 -4.75
C LEU A 100 8.13 0.98 -4.19
N THR A 101 8.72 1.79 -5.07
CA THR A 101 9.33 3.05 -4.66
C THR A 101 8.26 4.07 -4.29
N LYS A 102 8.62 5.07 -3.48
CA LYS A 102 7.70 6.17 -3.11
C LYS A 102 7.12 6.89 -4.33
N GLN A 103 7.89 7.02 -5.41
CA GLN A 103 7.46 7.65 -6.65
C GLN A 103 6.43 6.79 -7.40
N GLU A 104 6.64 5.48 -7.47
CA GLU A 104 5.70 4.54 -8.09
C GLU A 104 4.40 4.44 -7.30
N LEU A 105 4.49 4.42 -5.96
CA LEU A 105 3.32 4.46 -5.09
C LEU A 105 2.47 5.71 -5.34
N LYS A 106 3.12 6.87 -5.51
CA LYS A 106 2.44 8.12 -5.87
C LYS A 106 1.83 8.07 -7.28
N ALA A 107 2.51 7.45 -8.25
CA ALA A 107 2.02 7.29 -9.61
C ALA A 107 0.82 6.33 -9.71
N LEU A 108 0.77 5.31 -8.83
CA LEU A 108 -0.33 4.35 -8.71
C LEU A 108 -1.50 4.85 -7.86
N GLY A 109 -1.42 6.08 -7.34
CA GLY A 109 -2.46 6.70 -6.51
C GLY A 109 -2.42 6.29 -5.03
N GLY A 110 -1.59 5.32 -4.62
CA GLY A 110 -1.43 4.88 -3.24
C GLY A 110 -0.58 5.81 -2.37
N GLY A 111 0.14 6.74 -2.97
CA GLY A 111 0.98 7.75 -2.28
C GLY A 111 0.24 9.05 -1.93
N GLY A 112 -1.09 9.02 -1.85
CA GLY A 112 -1.87 10.13 -1.35
C GLY A 112 -1.35 10.54 0.03
N ARG A 113 -1.20 11.85 0.26
CA ARG A 113 -0.93 12.41 1.60
C ARG A 113 -1.89 11.72 2.57
N PRO A 114 -1.45 11.21 3.73
CA PRO A 114 -2.40 10.71 4.73
C PRO A 114 -3.41 11.84 4.92
N LYS A 115 -4.65 11.63 4.44
CA LYS A 115 -5.70 12.60 4.71
C LYS A 115 -5.85 12.51 6.22
N ALA A 116 -5.48 13.59 6.90
CA ALA A 116 -5.81 13.76 8.30
C ALA A 116 -7.33 13.66 8.36
N LEU A 117 -7.80 12.45 8.67
CA LEU A 117 -9.17 12.20 9.01
C LEU A 117 -9.25 12.67 10.44
N SER A 118 -9.70 13.91 10.62
CA SER A 118 -10.27 14.30 11.89
C SER A 118 -11.47 13.38 12.08
N ILE A 119 -11.30 12.34 12.89
CA ILE A 119 -12.44 11.73 13.54
C ILE A 119 -13.03 12.90 14.32
N PRO A 120 -14.25 13.37 14.01
CA PRO A 120 -14.91 14.26 14.93
C PRO A 120 -15.09 13.45 16.22
N ALA A 121 -14.14 13.57 17.15
CA ALA A 121 -14.44 13.44 18.56
C ALA A 121 -15.44 14.57 18.78
N GLY A 122 -16.72 14.22 18.65
CA GLY A 122 -17.77 15.18 18.28
C GLY A 122 -17.75 16.44 19.14
N ASP A 123 -18.34 17.49 18.60
CA ASP A 123 -19.13 18.37 19.45
C ASP A 123 -20.27 17.52 20.04
N VAL A 124 -19.93 16.77 21.08
CA VAL A 124 -20.91 16.26 22.03
C VAL A 124 -21.26 17.46 22.89
N GLY A 125 -22.30 18.18 22.48
CA GLY A 125 -22.97 19.14 23.33
C GLY A 125 -23.09 18.53 24.73
N TRP A 126 -22.35 19.13 25.66
CA TRP A 126 -22.33 18.90 27.10
C TRP A 126 -23.11 17.67 27.61
N CYS A 127 -22.49 16.48 27.59
CA CYS A 127 -22.69 15.42 28.59
C CYS A 127 -21.66 14.29 28.36
N PRO A 128 -20.62 14.11 29.20
CA PRO A 128 -19.57 13.10 28.97
C PRO A 128 -20.03 11.65 29.20
N SER A 129 -21.25 11.44 29.71
CA SER A 129 -21.82 10.11 29.97
C SER A 129 -23.35 10.21 29.98
N HIS A 130 -24.02 9.54 29.05
CA HIS A 130 -25.47 9.47 29.08
C HIS A 130 -25.90 8.65 30.31
N ARG A 131 -26.71 9.27 31.17
CA ARG A 131 -27.32 8.57 32.31
C ARG A 131 -28.20 7.42 31.81
N LEU A 132 -28.37 6.38 32.63
CA LEU A 132 -29.09 5.15 32.26
C LEU A 132 -30.55 5.39 31.82
N TRP A 133 -31.14 6.52 32.22
CA TRP A 133 -32.49 6.94 31.84
C TRP A 133 -32.56 7.82 30.58
N CYS A 134 -31.44 8.04 29.88
CA CYS A 134 -31.42 8.80 28.62
C CYS A 134 -31.93 7.93 27.47
N SER A 135 -32.70 8.51 26.54
CA SER A 135 -33.16 7.81 25.32
C SER A 135 -32.01 7.21 24.50
N LEU A 136 -30.79 7.77 24.58
CA LEU A 136 -29.57 7.18 24.00
C LEU A 136 -29.16 5.84 24.63
N ALA A 137 -29.38 5.65 25.93
CA ALA A 137 -29.15 4.36 26.60
C ALA A 137 -30.15 3.28 26.15
N PHE A 138 -31.30 3.70 25.61
CA PHE A 138 -32.32 2.83 25.02
C PHE A 138 -32.24 2.74 23.48
N GLY A 139 -31.20 3.31 22.85
CA GLY A 139 -30.94 3.18 21.41
C GLY A 139 -31.57 4.25 20.52
N ALA A 140 -32.09 5.35 21.08
CA ALA A 140 -32.54 6.48 20.28
C ALA A 140 -31.34 7.25 19.68
N THR A 141 -31.58 7.99 18.59
CA THR A 141 -30.56 8.85 17.95
C THR A 141 -30.55 10.28 18.52
N TYR A 142 -31.26 10.54 19.62
CA TYR A 142 -31.35 11.85 20.25
C TYR A 142 -31.18 11.76 21.78
N CYS A 143 -30.58 12.80 22.37
CA CYS A 143 -30.41 12.93 23.81
C CYS A 143 -31.60 13.67 24.41
N SER A 144 -32.32 13.04 25.33
CA SER A 144 -33.45 13.68 26.04
C SER A 144 -33.13 14.04 27.49
N CYS A 145 -31.97 13.64 28.01
CA CYS A 145 -31.62 13.83 29.42
C CYS A 145 -32.73 13.40 30.41
N GLY A 146 -33.58 12.44 30.04
CA GLY A 146 -34.71 11.97 30.86
C GLY A 146 -36.02 12.74 30.70
N ALA A 147 -36.06 13.80 29.88
CA ALA A 147 -37.26 14.61 29.63
C ALA A 147 -38.44 13.79 29.06
N ASP A 148 -38.15 12.77 28.24
CA ASP A 148 -39.20 11.90 27.68
C ASP A 148 -39.90 11.04 28.75
N LEU A 149 -39.23 10.78 29.88
CA LEU A 149 -39.79 10.01 30.99
C LEU A 149 -40.61 10.87 31.94
N THR A 150 -40.23 12.15 32.10
CA THR A 150 -40.94 13.12 32.94
C THR A 150 -42.05 13.85 32.17
N LEU A 151 -42.04 13.77 30.83
CA LEU A 151 -42.90 14.53 29.92
C LEU A 151 -42.79 16.06 30.11
N ASP A 152 -41.70 16.52 30.72
CA ASP A 152 -41.48 17.91 31.08
C ASP A 152 -39.99 18.25 30.98
N GLU A 153 -39.35 18.69 32.06
CA GLU A 153 -37.94 19.11 32.07
C GLU A 153 -36.94 17.94 32.22
N PRO A 154 -35.67 18.14 31.79
CA PRO A 154 -34.62 17.14 31.96
C PRO A 154 -34.43 16.74 33.42
N LEU A 155 -34.27 15.44 33.66
CA LEU A 155 -34.09 14.90 35.00
C LEU A 155 -32.62 15.03 35.40
N TRP A 156 -32.30 16.18 35.97
CA TRP A 156 -31.02 16.41 36.65
C TRP A 156 -31.11 15.85 38.07
N GLU A 157 -30.10 15.09 38.51
CA GLU A 157 -29.92 14.89 39.95
C GLU A 157 -29.48 16.23 40.56
N ALA A 158 -30.02 16.56 41.73
CA ALA A 158 -29.49 17.65 42.56
C ALA A 158 -28.05 17.36 43.00
#